data_AF-A0A7E5VDR2-F1
#
_entry.id   AF-A0A7E5VDR2-F1
#
_cell.length_a   1.000
_cell.length_b   1.000
_cell.length_c   1.000
_cell.angle_alpha   90.00
_cell.angle_beta   90.00
_cell.angle_gamma   90.00
#
_symmetry.space_group_name_H-M   'P 1'
#
loop_
_entity.id
_entity.type
_entity.pdbx_description
1 polymer ?
#
loop_
_entity_poly.entity_id
_entity_poly.type
_entity_poly.pdbx_seq_one_letter_code
_entity_poly.pdbx_strand_id
1 'polypeptide(L)'
;MEFFGITMYGPQNYIKDMMREEYKEPMCKEDVKPLMEKVAAYSTLPKEMKRPDVDVIRLIDVYIGRVNGFAYGSMQRNIRMKRKGVIKPVYPCETYRIPPTTYMEIGWWQHDPELLKATWYHTHPRYPQPASPNTLVLDKVRKNNKFATLF
;
A
#
# COMPACT_ATOMS: atom_id res chain seq x y z
N MET A 1 -16.37 22.36 24.49
CA MET A 1 -16.04 21.10 23.80
C MET A 1 -16.77 21.12 22.47
N GLU A 2 -16.13 21.69 21.44
CA GLU A 2 -16.71 21.88 20.11
C GLU A 2 -16.70 20.55 19.35
N PHE A 3 -17.62 19.66 19.71
CA PHE A 3 -17.81 18.37 19.06
C PHE A 3 -18.75 18.46 17.84
N PHE A 4 -19.31 19.64 17.58
CA PHE A 4 -20.24 19.89 16.48
C PHE A 4 -19.90 21.20 15.75
N GLY A 5 -18.84 21.14 14.93
CA GLY A 5 -18.89 21.63 13.54
C GLY A 5 -19.19 23.11 13.26
N ILE A 6 -19.06 24.04 14.19
CA ILE A 6 -19.07 25.47 13.88
C ILE A 6 -17.83 26.09 14.50
N THR A 7 -16.78 26.18 13.69
CA THR A 7 -15.66 27.06 14.03
C THR A 7 -16.05 28.50 13.68
N MET A 8 -15.35 29.51 14.19
CA MET A 8 -15.55 30.92 13.81
C MET A 8 -15.52 31.17 12.28
N TYR A 9 -15.02 30.23 11.49
CA TYR A 9 -14.89 30.29 10.04
C TYR A 9 -15.90 29.42 9.26
N GLY A 10 -16.90 28.85 9.94
CA GLY A 10 -17.97 28.05 9.32
C GLY A 10 -17.87 26.54 9.57
N PRO A 11 -18.61 25.73 8.78
CA PRO A 11 -18.67 24.29 8.97
C PRO A 11 -17.32 23.64 8.68
N GLN A 12 -16.84 22.84 9.62
CA GLN A 12 -15.55 22.19 9.51
C GLN A 12 -15.60 21.09 8.43
N ASN A 13 -14.78 21.23 7.37
CA ASN A 13 -14.63 20.19 6.37
C ASN A 13 -13.46 19.29 6.74
N TYR A 14 -13.74 18.36 7.65
CA TYR A 14 -12.76 17.42 8.20
C TYR A 14 -11.90 16.75 7.13
N ILE A 15 -12.50 16.31 6.01
CA ILE A 15 -11.75 15.65 4.92
C ILE A 15 -10.73 16.60 4.31
N LYS A 16 -11.13 17.85 4.04
CA LYS A 16 -10.25 18.86 3.45
C LYS A 16 -9.14 19.25 4.43
N ASP A 17 -9.45 19.36 5.71
CA ASP A 17 -8.49 19.72 6.76
C ASP A 17 -7.43 18.63 7.00
N MET A 18 -7.79 17.36 6.75
CA MET A 18 -6.88 16.23 6.88
C MET A 18 -5.98 16.03 5.66
N MET A 19 -6.39 16.45 4.48
CA MET A 19 -5.60 16.29 3.26
C MET A 19 -4.39 17.25 3.28
N ARG A 20 -3.27 16.79 2.72
CA ARG A 20 -2.14 17.69 2.45
C ARG A 20 -2.51 18.61 1.29
N GLU A 21 -2.29 19.92 1.45
CA GLU A 21 -2.57 20.90 0.40
C GLU A 21 -1.74 20.66 -0.88
N GLU A 22 -0.55 20.09 -0.71
CA GLU A 22 0.37 19.73 -1.80
C GLU A 22 -0.11 18.52 -2.61
N TYR A 23 -0.93 17.66 -2.02
CA TYR A 23 -1.38 16.44 -2.67
C TYR A 23 -2.45 16.76 -3.73
N LYS A 24 -2.17 16.38 -4.97
CA LYS A 24 -3.11 16.46 -6.09
C LYS A 24 -3.30 15.08 -6.70
N GLU A 25 -4.55 14.69 -6.90
CA GLU A 25 -4.83 13.46 -7.64
C GLU A 25 -4.47 13.66 -9.12
N PRO A 26 -3.86 12.66 -9.78
CA PRO A 26 -3.54 12.78 -11.19
C PRO A 26 -4.83 12.79 -12.01
N MET A 27 -5.07 13.89 -12.73
CA MET A 27 -6.28 14.10 -13.53
C MET A 27 -6.07 13.72 -15.00
N CYS A 28 -4.81 13.70 -15.44
CA CYS A 28 -4.41 13.35 -16.79
C CYS A 28 -3.51 12.10 -16.81
N LYS A 29 -3.41 11.43 -17.97
CA LYS A 29 -2.49 10.29 -18.14
C LYS A 29 -1.02 10.67 -17.99
N GLU A 30 -0.69 11.94 -18.20
CA GLU A 30 0.68 12.46 -18.08
C GLU A 30 1.11 12.55 -16.61
N ASP A 31 0.22 13.02 -15.73
CA ASP A 31 0.41 13.11 -14.27
C ASP A 31 0.66 11.73 -13.61
N VAL A 32 0.18 10.67 -14.26
CA VAL A 32 0.31 9.29 -13.81
C VAL A 32 1.73 8.75 -13.99
N LYS A 33 2.49 9.23 -14.98
CA LYS A 33 3.84 8.71 -15.30
C LYS A 33 4.81 8.70 -14.10
N PRO A 34 5.04 9.84 -13.40
CA PRO A 34 5.97 9.85 -12.25
C PRO A 34 5.51 8.94 -11.12
N LEU A 35 4.20 8.75 -10.99
CA LEU A 35 3.61 7.88 -9.99
C LEU A 35 3.89 6.41 -10.32
N MET A 36 3.76 6.04 -11.59
CA MET A 36 4.05 4.68 -12.06
C MET A 36 5.54 4.33 -11.98
N GLU A 37 6.43 5.30 -12.20
CA GLU A 37 7.87 5.16 -12.00
C GLU A 37 8.21 4.85 -10.53
N LYS A 38 7.62 5.57 -9.57
CA LYS A 38 7.75 5.25 -8.14
C LYS A 38 7.28 3.83 -7.85
N VAL A 39 6.12 3.44 -8.36
CA VAL A 39 5.60 2.08 -8.12
C VAL A 39 6.51 1.04 -8.75
N ALA A 40 7.11 1.30 -9.92
CA ALA A 40 8.06 0.39 -10.53
C ALA A 40 9.33 0.22 -9.69
N ALA A 41 9.80 1.28 -9.04
CA ALA A 41 10.98 1.24 -8.17
C ALA A 41 10.75 0.43 -6.89
N TYR A 42 9.58 0.55 -6.25
CA TYR A 42 9.27 -0.09 -4.97
C TYR A 42 8.48 -1.40 -5.08
N SER A 43 8.09 -1.80 -6.29
CA SER A 43 7.35 -3.03 -6.50
C SER A 43 8.25 -4.26 -6.38
N THR A 44 7.72 -5.28 -5.70
CA THR A 44 8.31 -6.64 -5.64
C THR A 44 8.00 -7.49 -6.88
N LEU A 45 7.30 -6.93 -7.87
CA LEU A 45 7.02 -7.63 -9.13
C LEU A 45 8.31 -7.82 -9.94
N PRO A 46 8.45 -8.96 -10.65
CA PRO A 46 9.60 -9.18 -11.53
C PRO A 46 9.73 -8.09 -12.59
N LYS A 47 10.94 -7.53 -12.77
CA LYS A 47 11.24 -6.48 -13.76
C LYS A 47 10.99 -6.90 -15.21
N GLU A 48 10.92 -8.20 -15.47
CA GLU A 48 10.90 -8.79 -16.81
C GLU A 48 9.52 -9.25 -17.30
N MET A 49 8.41 -8.74 -16.74
CA MET A 49 7.12 -8.92 -17.40
C MET A 49 7.06 -8.05 -18.68
N LYS A 50 7.66 -8.55 -19.76
CA LYS A 50 7.56 -7.99 -21.12
C LYS A 50 6.18 -8.32 -21.69
N ARG A 51 5.13 -7.64 -21.21
CA ARG A 51 3.91 -7.46 -21.99
C ARG A 51 3.88 -6.00 -22.47
N PRO A 52 3.48 -5.73 -23.72
CA PRO A 52 3.58 -4.39 -24.31
C PRO A 52 2.73 -3.34 -23.58
N ASP A 53 1.78 -3.74 -22.72
CA ASP A 53 0.86 -2.83 -22.02
C ASP A 53 0.54 -3.28 -20.59
N VAL A 54 1.55 -3.60 -19.76
CA VAL A 54 1.29 -3.98 -18.34
C VAL A 54 0.63 -2.86 -17.54
N ASP A 55 0.91 -1.61 -17.91
CA ASP A 55 0.54 -0.41 -17.17
C ASP A 55 -0.60 0.41 -17.82
N VAL A 56 -1.06 -0.01 -19.01
CA VAL A 56 -2.11 0.67 -19.76
C VAL A 56 -3.40 -0.11 -19.68
N ILE A 57 -4.45 0.54 -19.18
CA ILE A 57 -5.79 -0.05 -19.13
C ILE A 57 -6.36 -0.04 -20.55
N ARG A 58 -6.38 -1.20 -21.18
CA ARG A 58 -6.97 -1.38 -22.51
C ARG A 58 -8.50 -1.35 -22.41
N LEU A 59 -9.15 -0.95 -23.50
CA LEU A 59 -10.61 -0.83 -23.59
C LEU A 59 -11.32 -2.19 -23.38
N ILE A 60 -10.72 -3.26 -23.91
CA ILE A 60 -11.21 -4.65 -23.84
C ILE A 60 -10.60 -5.38 -22.63
N ASP A 61 -9.38 -5.02 -22.26
CA ASP A 61 -8.63 -5.67 -21.18
C ASP A 61 -8.49 -4.73 -19.98
N VAL A 62 -9.57 -4.62 -19.21
CA VAL A 62 -9.61 -3.91 -17.92
C VAL A 62 -8.87 -4.70 -16.83
N TYR A 63 -8.16 -5.79 -17.18
CA TYR A 63 -7.58 -6.78 -16.27
C TYR A 63 -6.07 -6.64 -16.05
N ILE A 64 -5.41 -5.70 -16.74
CA ILE A 64 -3.96 -5.51 -16.66
C ILE A 64 -3.68 -4.02 -16.40
N GLY A 65 -3.12 -3.68 -15.23
CA GLY A 65 -2.76 -2.30 -14.87
C GLY A 65 -2.76 -2.02 -13.36
N ARG A 66 -1.82 -1.20 -12.91
CA ARG A 66 -1.82 -0.62 -11.56
C ARG A 66 -2.89 0.48 -11.48
N VAL A 67 -3.41 0.79 -10.28
CA VAL A 67 -4.36 1.91 -10.11
C VAL A 67 -3.61 3.21 -10.34
N ASN A 68 -3.64 3.71 -11.56
CA ASN A 68 -3.23 5.08 -11.82
C ASN A 68 -4.30 6.02 -11.28
N GLY A 69 -3.96 7.00 -10.46
CA GLY A 69 -4.97 7.84 -9.76
C GLY A 69 -6.04 8.47 -10.68
N PHE A 70 -5.78 8.57 -11.99
CA PHE A 70 -6.78 8.83 -13.04
C PHE A 70 -8.06 7.97 -12.95
N ALA A 71 -7.93 6.73 -12.48
CA ALA A 71 -9.05 5.81 -12.32
C ALA A 71 -10.06 6.24 -11.24
N TYR A 72 -9.68 7.13 -10.32
CA TYR A 72 -10.57 7.66 -9.29
C TYR A 72 -11.61 8.64 -9.85
N GLY A 73 -11.34 9.27 -10.99
CA GLY A 73 -12.32 10.09 -11.71
C GLY A 73 -13.50 9.29 -12.31
N SER A 74 -13.44 7.95 -12.30
CA SER A 74 -14.53 7.08 -12.78
C SER A 74 -14.86 5.99 -11.75
N MET A 75 -16.02 6.11 -11.11
CA MET A 75 -16.49 5.15 -10.09
C MET A 75 -16.52 3.71 -10.62
N GLN A 76 -16.98 3.51 -11.86
CA GLN A 76 -17.05 2.18 -12.50
C GLN A 76 -15.65 1.57 -12.66
N ARG A 77 -14.65 2.37 -13.03
CA ARG A 77 -13.27 1.92 -13.18
C ARG A 77 -12.64 1.57 -11.83
N ASN A 78 -12.86 2.40 -10.81
CA ASN A 78 -12.40 2.15 -9.46
C ASN A 78 -12.98 0.83 -8.88
N ILE A 79 -14.28 0.57 -9.03
CA ILE A 79 -14.92 -0.68 -8.57
C ILE A 79 -14.27 -1.90 -9.25
N ARG A 80 -14.06 -1.84 -10.57
CA ARG A 80 -13.44 -2.94 -11.33
C ARG A 80 -12.01 -3.22 -10.88
N MET A 81 -11.25 -2.18 -10.49
CA MET A 81 -9.91 -2.33 -9.94
C MET A 81 -9.90 -2.93 -8.54
N LYS A 82 -10.80 -2.47 -7.65
CA LYS A 82 -10.90 -2.99 -6.28
C LYS A 82 -11.26 -4.47 -6.23
N ARG A 83 -12.19 -4.93 -7.09
CA ARG A 83 -12.55 -6.36 -7.20
C ARG A 83 -11.37 -7.26 -7.58
N LYS A 84 -10.32 -6.71 -8.18
CA LYS A 84 -9.12 -7.44 -8.60
C LYS A 84 -7.96 -7.32 -7.61
N GLY A 85 -8.16 -6.67 -6.48
CA GLY A 85 -7.11 -6.47 -5.47
C GLY A 85 -6.05 -5.45 -5.89
N VAL A 86 -6.31 -4.59 -6.88
CA VAL A 86 -5.33 -3.56 -7.26
C VAL A 86 -5.26 -2.50 -6.15
N ILE A 87 -4.06 -2.31 -5.60
CA ILE A 87 -3.78 -1.42 -4.47
C ILE A 87 -3.55 0.00 -4.97
N LYS A 88 -3.97 1.00 -4.17
CA LYS A 88 -3.66 2.41 -4.45
C LYS A 88 -2.14 2.59 -4.34
N PRO A 89 -1.48 3.15 -5.36
CA PRO A 89 -0.04 3.31 -5.35
C PRO A 89 0.48 4.41 -4.41
N VAL A 90 -0.35 5.42 -4.12
CA VAL A 90 -0.02 6.49 -3.18
C VAL A 90 -0.33 6.01 -1.77
N TYR A 91 0.61 6.21 -0.86
CA TYR A 91 0.42 5.84 0.54
C TYR A 91 -0.44 6.88 1.29
N PRO A 92 -1.16 6.47 2.35
CA PRO A 92 -1.93 7.39 3.19
C PRO A 92 -1.09 8.58 3.70
N CYS A 93 0.18 8.34 4.03
CA CYS A 93 1.10 9.35 4.55
C CYS A 93 1.49 10.43 3.52
N GLU A 94 1.38 10.12 2.23
CA GLU A 94 1.57 11.09 1.14
C GLU A 94 0.28 11.88 0.86
N THR A 95 -0.88 11.33 1.21
CA THR A 95 -2.20 11.92 0.93
C THR A 95 -2.68 12.83 2.08
N TYR A 96 -2.53 12.36 3.32
CA TYR A 96 -3.05 13.03 4.50
C TYR A 96 -1.92 13.58 5.38
N ARG A 97 -2.23 14.66 6.09
CA ARG A 97 -1.36 15.26 7.10
C ARG A 97 -1.40 14.47 8.41
N ILE A 98 -2.59 13.96 8.75
CA ILE A 98 -2.87 13.20 9.97
C ILE A 98 -3.66 11.94 9.61
N PRO A 99 -3.58 10.86 10.40
CA PRO A 99 -4.28 9.61 10.10
C PRO A 99 -5.80 9.82 10.16
N PRO A 100 -6.55 9.61 9.06
CA PRO A 100 -8.00 9.84 9.00
C PRO A 100 -8.82 8.80 9.74
N THR A 101 -8.25 7.62 9.99
CA THR A 101 -8.92 6.55 10.72
C THR A 101 -7.94 5.87 11.65
N THR A 102 -8.46 5.27 12.71
CA THR A 102 -7.69 4.49 13.69
C THR A 102 -6.93 3.33 13.05
N TYR A 103 -7.47 2.75 11.97
CA TYR A 103 -6.76 1.70 11.22
C TYR A 103 -5.48 2.21 10.56
N MET A 104 -5.47 3.45 10.07
CA MET A 104 -4.28 4.04 9.46
C MET A 104 -3.23 4.43 10.50
N GLU A 105 -3.63 4.66 11.75
CA GLU A 105 -2.74 5.06 12.85
C GLU A 105 -1.68 3.99 13.18
N ILE A 106 -2.04 2.71 13.13
CA ILE A 106 -1.16 1.57 13.49
C ILE A 106 0.14 1.57 12.66
N GLY A 107 0.02 1.82 11.35
CA GLY A 107 1.15 1.87 10.43
C GLY A 107 1.66 3.29 10.17
N TRP A 108 1.01 4.31 10.75
CA TRP A 108 1.28 5.70 10.39
C TRP A 108 2.73 6.05 10.66
N TRP A 109 3.29 5.72 11.82
CA TRP A 109 4.63 6.18 12.19
C TRP A 109 5.79 5.45 11.48
N GLN A 110 5.52 4.43 10.65
CA GLN A 110 6.57 3.68 9.96
C GLN A 110 7.34 4.49 8.91
N HIS A 111 6.78 5.61 8.43
CA HIS A 111 7.44 6.48 7.44
C HIS A 111 8.24 7.63 8.07
N ASP A 112 8.25 7.75 9.40
CA ASP A 112 8.93 8.84 10.07
C ASP A 112 10.47 8.68 9.92
N PRO A 113 11.17 9.66 9.32
CA PRO A 113 12.61 9.59 9.13
C PRO A 113 13.39 9.51 10.45
N GLU A 114 12.85 10.01 11.56
CA GLU A 114 13.47 9.90 12.88
C GLU A 114 13.37 8.47 13.43
N LEU A 115 12.25 7.79 13.18
CA LEU A 115 12.07 6.39 13.55
C LEU A 115 12.88 5.42 12.67
N LEU A 116 13.09 5.76 11.39
CA LEU A 116 13.85 4.95 10.43
C LEU A 116 15.36 4.92 10.71
N LYS A 117 15.94 5.99 11.28
CA LYS A 117 17.39 6.10 11.58
C LYS A 117 17.78 5.54 12.95
N ALA A 118 16.98 4.60 13.44
CA ALA A 118 16.89 4.12 14.81
C ALA A 118 18.16 4.19 15.68
N THR A 119 18.16 5.16 16.61
CA THR A 119 18.83 5.09 17.92
C THR A 119 17.83 5.00 19.08
N TRP A 120 16.53 5.12 18.81
CA TRP A 120 15.49 5.30 19.85
C TRP A 120 15.07 4.01 20.56
N TYR A 121 15.26 2.84 19.93
CA TYR A 121 15.00 1.54 20.55
C TYR A 121 16.17 0.59 20.29
N HIS A 122 16.93 0.29 21.35
CA HIS A 122 17.97 -0.73 21.31
C HIS A 122 17.31 -2.11 21.32
N THR A 123 17.11 -2.70 20.15
CA THR A 123 16.77 -4.12 20.07
C THR A 123 17.98 -4.93 20.54
N HIS A 124 17.84 -5.66 21.65
CA HIS A 124 18.77 -6.76 21.93
C HIS A 124 18.79 -7.70 20.72
N PRO A 125 19.96 -8.29 20.39
CA PRO A 125 20.04 -9.25 19.30
C PRO A 125 19.02 -10.37 19.54
N ARG A 126 18.08 -10.51 18.60
CA ARG A 126 17.15 -11.64 18.60
C ARG A 126 17.94 -12.87 18.17
N TYR A 127 17.78 -13.97 18.90
CA TYR A 127 18.31 -15.27 18.53
C TYR A 127 17.15 -16.14 18.03
N PRO A 128 16.66 -15.92 16.78
CA PRO A 128 15.62 -16.78 16.23
C PRO A 128 16.14 -18.21 16.20
N GLN A 129 15.32 -19.17 16.65
CA GLN A 129 15.71 -20.57 16.59
C GLN A 129 15.87 -20.97 15.12
N PRO A 130 17.05 -21.44 14.68
CA PRO A 130 17.23 -21.92 13.32
C PRO A 130 16.36 -23.15 13.09
N ALA A 131 15.82 -23.28 11.89
CA ALA A 131 15.12 -24.50 11.49
C ALA A 131 16.10 -25.67 11.56
N SER A 132 15.80 -26.67 12.38
CA SER A 132 16.63 -27.87 12.49
C SER A 132 16.61 -28.67 11.17
N PRO A 133 17.66 -29.46 10.87
CA PRO A 133 17.67 -30.31 9.68
C PRO A 133 16.46 -31.25 9.59
N ASN A 134 16.04 -31.81 10.73
CA ASN A 134 14.89 -32.72 10.79
C ASN A 134 13.56 -32.02 10.53
N THR A 135 13.39 -30.78 10.97
CA THR A 135 12.21 -29.97 10.62
C THR A 135 12.16 -29.65 9.14
N LEU A 136 13.29 -29.36 8.49
CA LEU A 136 13.34 -29.12 7.04
C LEU A 136 13.01 -30.37 6.22
N VAL A 137 13.45 -31.54 6.69
CA VAL A 137 13.08 -32.83 6.08
C VAL A 137 11.58 -33.08 6.25
N LEU A 138 11.04 -32.89 7.45
CA LEU A 138 9.61 -33.06 7.72
C LEU A 138 8.75 -32.12 6.86
N ASP A 139 9.17 -30.87 6.67
CA ASP A 139 8.47 -29.90 5.81
C ASP A 139 8.41 -30.36 4.35
N LYS A 140 9.45 -31.04 3.85
CA LYS A 140 9.42 -31.66 2.51
C LYS A 140 8.47 -32.86 2.49
N VAL A 141 8.51 -33.72 3.50
CA VAL A 141 7.66 -34.93 3.57
C VAL A 141 6.18 -34.54 3.70
N ARG A 142 5.85 -33.49 4.47
CA ARG A 142 4.49 -32.97 4.66
C ARG A 142 3.82 -32.46 3.39
N LYS A 143 4.60 -32.04 2.38
CA LYS A 143 4.05 -31.70 1.05
C LYS A 143 3.44 -32.92 0.35
N ASN A 144 3.93 -34.12 0.65
CA ASN A 144 3.46 -35.37 0.05
C ASN A 144 2.53 -36.17 0.98
N ASN A 145 2.76 -36.11 2.30
CA ASN A 145 1.94 -36.79 3.30
C ASN A 145 1.60 -35.85 4.46
N LYS A 146 0.34 -35.41 4.50
CA LYS A 146 -0.18 -34.48 5.53
C LYS A 146 -0.08 -35.04 6.96
N PHE A 147 -0.04 -36.36 7.12
CA PHE A 147 0.04 -37.03 8.43
C PHE A 147 1.47 -37.31 8.87
N ALA A 148 2.49 -36.88 8.13
CA ALA A 148 3.86 -37.03 8.54
C ALA A 148 4.16 -36.20 9.80
N THR A 149 4.43 -36.90 10.89
CA THR A 149 4.93 -36.38 12.15
C THR A 149 6.32 -36.95 12.41
N LEU A 150 7.20 -36.13 13.00
CA LEU A 150 8.27 -36.68 13.82
C LEU A 150 7.56 -37.06 15.12
N PHE A 151 7.73 -38.30 15.57
CA PHE A 151 6.96 -39.01 16.62
C PHE A 151 5.72 -39.73 16.11
#